data_AF-A0A1M6IJI6-F1
#
_entry.id   AF-A0A1M6IJI6-F1
#
_cell.length_a   1.000
_cell.length_b   1.000
_cell.length_c   1.000
_cell.angle_alpha   90.00
_cell.angle_beta   90.00
_cell.angle_gamma   90.00
#
_symmetry.space_group_name_H-M   'P 1'
#
loop_
_entity.id
_entity.type
_entity.pdbx_description
1 polymer ?
#
loop_
_entity_poly.entity_id
_entity_poly.type
_entity_poly.pdbx_seq_one_letter_code
_entity_poly.pdbx_strand_id
1 'polypeptide(L)'
;MNDTKFDKDLEFLKDGPWDELSALTSHWKSDLEFYRDDLRFLHHLTDKYFMWITKQENLDMVKELKQGLFELGTMCTDLLAKVNKHLVQLGRLVENPNEADAGIIKTEHEHLEGEMSQFVKAFRDNRKEVFAITEYVVDSEQLASIMGN
;
A
#
# COMPACT_ATOMS: atom_id res chain seq x y z
N MET A 1 -17.48 39.48 -10.67
CA MET A 1 -18.31 38.26 -10.76
C MET A 1 -17.40 37.05 -10.61
N ASN A 2 -16.97 36.77 -9.38
CA ASN A 2 -16.22 35.55 -9.00
C ASN A 2 -16.44 35.23 -7.51
N ASP A 3 -16.86 36.22 -6.72
CA ASP A 3 -17.08 36.09 -5.28
C ASP A 3 -18.18 35.08 -4.91
N THR A 4 -19.25 34.96 -5.71
CA THR A 4 -20.43 34.16 -5.34
C THR A 4 -20.22 32.65 -5.42
N LYS A 5 -19.25 32.17 -6.21
CA LYS A 5 -18.93 30.74 -6.31
C LYS A 5 -17.92 30.34 -5.24
N PHE A 6 -16.91 31.18 -5.02
CA PHE A 6 -15.91 31.00 -3.99
C PHE A 6 -16.53 31.01 -2.58
N ASP A 7 -17.46 31.92 -2.31
CA ASP A 7 -18.22 31.94 -1.04
C ASP A 7 -19.03 30.66 -0.83
N LYS A 8 -19.67 30.12 -1.89
CA LYS A 8 -20.46 28.88 -1.79
C LYS A 8 -19.60 27.64 -1.58
N ASP A 9 -18.42 27.59 -2.20
CA ASP A 9 -17.48 26.49 -2.02
C ASP A 9 -16.93 26.50 -0.57
N LEU A 10 -16.64 27.68 -0.02
CA LEU A 10 -16.26 27.84 1.40
C LEU A 10 -17.39 27.48 2.37
N GLU A 11 -18.63 27.85 2.05
CA GLU A 11 -19.81 27.54 2.85
C GLU A 11 -20.12 26.03 2.88
N PHE A 12 -19.88 25.31 1.78
CA PHE A 12 -19.97 23.85 1.71
C PHE A 12 -18.84 23.12 2.47
N LEU A 13 -17.64 23.71 2.52
CA LEU A 13 -16.48 23.14 3.24
C LEU A 13 -16.58 23.31 4.77
N LYS A 14 -17.40 24.26 5.23
CA LYS A 14 -17.59 24.60 6.64
C LYS A 14 -18.18 23.44 7.48
N ASP A 15 -18.98 22.59 6.85
CA ASP A 15 -19.56 21.37 7.44
C ASP A 15 -19.02 20.10 6.75
N GLY A 16 -17.82 20.17 6.15
CA GLY A 16 -17.22 19.04 5.44
C GLY A 16 -17.09 17.79 6.32
N PRO A 17 -17.06 16.58 5.72
CA PRO A 17 -17.07 15.31 6.45
C PRO A 17 -15.70 14.99 7.08
N TRP A 18 -15.09 15.97 7.75
CA TRP A 18 -13.70 15.92 8.21
C TRP A 18 -13.46 14.81 9.23
N ASP A 19 -14.44 14.57 10.10
CA ASP A 19 -14.41 13.46 11.05
C ASP A 19 -14.45 12.10 10.34
N GLU A 20 -15.33 11.93 9.35
CA GLU A 20 -15.43 10.68 8.58
C GLU A 20 -14.17 10.43 7.74
N LEU A 21 -13.63 11.46 7.09
CA LEU A 21 -12.40 11.37 6.33
C LEU A 21 -11.21 11.04 7.24
N SER A 22 -11.17 11.60 8.46
CA SER A 22 -10.13 11.31 9.46
C SER A 22 -10.21 9.86 9.95
N ALA A 23 -11.42 9.37 10.22
CA ALA A 23 -11.65 7.97 10.57
C ALA A 23 -11.23 7.01 9.44
N LEU A 24 -11.63 7.30 8.21
CA LEU A 24 -11.24 6.52 7.02
C LEU A 24 -9.72 6.49 6.83
N THR A 25 -9.07 7.65 6.90
CA THR A 25 -7.61 7.76 6.78
C THR A 25 -6.90 7.00 7.92
N SER A 26 -7.48 6.98 9.12
CA SER A 26 -6.95 6.21 10.26
C SER A 26 -7.02 4.71 10.00
N HIS A 27 -8.09 4.23 9.37
CA HIS A 27 -8.21 2.85 8.92
C HIS A 27 -7.15 2.50 7.87
N TRP A 28 -6.91 3.37 6.87
CA TRP A 28 -5.84 3.14 5.89
C TRP A 28 -4.47 3.04 6.54
N LYS A 29 -4.18 3.89 7.55
CA LYS A 29 -2.92 3.78 8.30
C LYS A 29 -2.77 2.40 8.93
N SER A 30 -3.81 1.91 9.62
CA SER A 30 -3.81 0.59 10.24
C SER A 30 -3.64 -0.53 9.21
N ASP A 31 -4.33 -0.43 8.07
CA ASP A 31 -4.21 -1.40 6.99
C ASP A 31 -2.79 -1.42 6.39
N LEU A 32 -2.20 -0.25 6.14
CA LEU A 32 -0.82 -0.14 5.64
C LEU A 32 0.20 -0.69 6.64
N GLU A 33 0.00 -0.49 7.95
CA GLU A 33 0.85 -1.09 8.98
C GLU A 33 0.75 -2.62 8.95
N PHE A 34 -0.45 -3.16 8.75
CA PHE A 34 -0.65 -4.60 8.55
C PHE A 34 0.04 -5.10 7.27
N TYR A 35 -0.14 -4.41 6.13
CA TYR A 35 0.49 -4.80 4.87
C TYR A 35 2.01 -4.74 4.94
N ARG A 36 2.60 -3.76 5.64
CA ARG A 36 4.04 -3.67 5.88
C ARG A 36 4.56 -4.91 6.60
N ASP A 37 3.85 -5.36 7.64
CA ASP A 37 4.24 -6.55 8.40
C ASP A 37 4.09 -7.83 7.57
N ASP A 38 3.06 -7.91 6.73
CA ASP A 38 2.85 -9.02 5.79
C ASP A 38 3.91 -9.06 4.69
N LEU A 39 4.31 -7.90 4.13
CA LEU A 39 5.41 -7.80 3.17
C LEU A 39 6.73 -8.30 3.79
N ARG A 40 6.99 -7.95 5.05
CA ARG A 40 8.16 -8.47 5.78
C ARG A 40 8.09 -9.99 5.92
N PHE A 41 6.91 -10.54 6.21
CA PHE A 41 6.71 -11.99 6.25
C PHE A 41 6.98 -12.65 4.88
N LEU A 42 6.42 -12.11 3.79
CA LEU A 42 6.61 -12.64 2.44
C LEU A 42 8.09 -12.58 2.00
N HIS A 43 8.81 -11.51 2.36
CA HIS A 43 10.25 -11.40 2.12
C HIS A 43 11.01 -12.52 2.84
N HIS A 44 10.74 -12.74 4.13
CA HIS A 44 11.38 -13.83 4.89
C HIS A 44 11.02 -15.21 4.36
N LEU A 45 9.78 -15.42 3.91
CA LEU A 45 9.36 -16.66 3.28
C LEU A 45 10.18 -16.94 2.01
N THR A 46 10.32 -15.91 1.17
CA THR A 46 11.07 -15.98 -0.09
C THR A 46 12.56 -16.24 0.15
N ASP A 47 13.16 -15.57 1.13
CA ASP A 47 14.55 -15.80 1.53
C ASP A 47 14.80 -17.23 2.01
N LYS A 48 13.85 -17.81 2.74
CA LYS A 48 13.98 -19.17 3.25
C LYS A 48 14.05 -20.20 2.14
N TYR A 49 13.19 -20.07 1.12
CA TYR A 49 13.18 -20.99 -0.02
C TYR A 49 14.39 -20.79 -0.93
N PHE A 50 14.87 -19.55 -1.07
CA PHE A 50 16.05 -19.23 -1.88
C PHE A 50 17.29 -20.07 -1.52
N MET A 51 17.48 -20.43 -0.25
CA MET A 51 18.63 -21.23 0.20
C MET A 51 18.71 -22.64 -0.42
N TRP A 52 17.59 -23.17 -0.91
CA TRP A 52 17.47 -24.56 -1.37
C TRP A 52 17.37 -24.68 -2.90
N ILE A 53 17.44 -23.56 -3.62
CA ILE A 53 17.25 -23.53 -5.07
C ILE A 53 18.56 -23.90 -5.76
N THR A 54 18.49 -24.88 -6.65
CA THR A 54 19.64 -25.31 -7.45
C THR A 54 19.48 -25.02 -8.94
N LYS A 55 18.23 -24.87 -9.42
CA LYS A 55 17.96 -24.56 -10.84
C LYS A 55 18.03 -23.07 -11.12
N GLN A 56 18.71 -22.70 -12.20
CA GLN A 56 18.87 -21.30 -12.60
C GLN A 56 17.52 -20.61 -12.90
N GLU A 57 16.59 -21.32 -13.56
CA GLU A 57 15.25 -20.81 -13.85
C GLU A 57 14.49 -20.41 -12.58
N ASN A 58 14.56 -21.25 -11.55
CA ASN A 58 13.95 -20.99 -10.24
C ASN A 58 14.63 -19.82 -9.52
N LEU A 59 15.95 -19.68 -9.65
CA LEU A 59 16.69 -18.54 -9.08
C LEU A 59 16.23 -17.23 -9.68
N ASP A 60 16.02 -17.18 -11.00
CA ASP A 60 15.61 -15.96 -11.68
C ASP A 60 14.17 -15.57 -11.34
N MET A 61 13.24 -16.53 -11.29
CA MET A 61 11.87 -16.31 -10.81
C MET A 61 11.85 -15.73 -9.39
N VAL A 62 12.68 -16.27 -8.48
CA VAL A 62 12.72 -15.79 -7.09
C VAL A 62 13.38 -14.41 -6.99
N LYS A 63 14.32 -14.04 -7.86
CA LYS A 63 14.85 -12.67 -7.90
C LYS A 63 13.78 -11.67 -8.32
N GLU A 64 12.97 -12.01 -9.32
CA GLU A 64 11.85 -11.16 -9.78
C GLU A 64 10.83 -10.95 -8.64
N LEU A 65 10.49 -12.01 -7.91
CA LEU A 65 9.66 -11.90 -6.71
C LEU A 65 10.22 -10.94 -5.67
N LYS A 66 11.52 -11.06 -5.35
CA LYS A 66 12.17 -10.18 -4.36
C LYS A 66 12.13 -8.72 -4.80
N GLN A 67 12.33 -8.46 -6.09
CA GLN A 67 12.23 -7.11 -6.64
C GLN A 67 10.81 -6.55 -6.47
N GLY A 68 9.77 -7.33 -6.81
CA GLY A 68 8.37 -6.91 -6.62
C GLY A 68 8.01 -6.65 -5.15
N LEU A 69 8.49 -7.49 -4.22
CA LEU A 69 8.31 -7.29 -2.78
C LEU A 69 9.01 -6.01 -2.29
N PHE A 70 10.21 -5.72 -2.80
CA PHE A 70 10.95 -4.50 -2.45
C PHE A 70 10.24 -3.23 -2.94
N GLU A 71 9.72 -3.25 -4.18
CA GLU A 71 8.95 -2.14 -4.75
C GLU A 71 7.67 -1.89 -3.94
N LEU A 72 6.93 -2.94 -3.59
CA LEU A 72 5.74 -2.83 -2.73
C LEU A 72 6.09 -2.31 -1.33
N GLY A 73 7.22 -2.72 -0.76
CA GLY A 73 7.71 -2.19 0.52
C GLY A 73 7.98 -0.69 0.46
N THR A 74 8.56 -0.23 -0.65
CA THR A 74 8.81 1.20 -0.91
C THR A 74 7.49 1.97 -1.06
N MET A 75 6.55 1.46 -1.87
CA MET A 75 5.22 2.04 -2.03
C MET A 75 4.46 2.13 -0.71
N CYS A 76 4.48 1.07 0.09
CA CYS A 76 3.81 1.03 1.41
C CYS A 76 4.40 2.08 2.36
N THR A 77 5.72 2.26 2.35
CA THR A 77 6.42 3.23 3.18
C THR A 77 6.07 4.67 2.78
N ASP A 78 6.05 4.95 1.48
CA ASP A 78 5.65 6.26 0.94
C ASP A 78 4.17 6.57 1.29
N LEU A 79 3.27 5.61 1.06
CA LEU A 79 1.86 5.77 1.41
C LEU A 79 1.63 5.99 2.91
N LEU A 80 2.35 5.27 3.78
CA LEU A 80 2.30 5.51 5.21
C LEU A 80 2.70 6.95 5.55
N ALA A 81 3.75 7.49 4.93
CA ALA A 81 4.18 8.86 5.17
C ALA A 81 3.10 9.86 4.73
N LYS A 82 2.53 9.67 3.55
CA LYS A 82 1.45 10.52 3.02
C LYS A 82 0.18 10.46 3.86
N VAL A 83 -0.28 9.27 4.23
CA VAL A 83 -1.47 9.05 5.08
C VAL A 83 -1.29 9.68 6.46
N ASN A 84 -0.11 9.54 7.08
CA ASN A 84 0.18 10.18 8.38
C ASN A 84 0.15 11.71 8.28
N LYS A 85 0.75 12.28 7.22
CA LYS A 85 0.70 13.72 6.97
C LYS A 85 -0.75 14.19 6.78
N HIS A 86 -1.53 13.44 6.00
CA HIS A 86 -2.92 13.74 5.72
C HIS A 86 -3.81 13.69 6.97
N LEU A 87 -3.59 12.73 7.88
CA LEU A 87 -4.26 12.69 9.19
C LEU A 87 -4.04 13.97 10.01
N VAL A 88 -2.81 14.49 10.01
CA VAL A 88 -2.50 15.75 10.71
C VAL A 88 -3.25 16.93 10.08
N GLN A 89 -3.38 16.96 8.76
CA GLN A 89 -4.14 18.00 8.05
C GLN A 89 -5.65 17.90 8.35
N LEU A 90 -6.21 16.68 8.33
CA LEU A 90 -7.63 16.45 8.66
C LEU A 90 -7.94 16.79 10.13
N GLY A 91 -7.03 16.49 11.06
CA GLY A 91 -7.20 16.89 12.47
C GLY A 91 -7.34 18.41 12.64
N ARG A 92 -6.61 19.21 11.85
CA ARG A 92 -6.77 20.67 11.86
C ARG A 92 -8.12 21.13 11.30
N LEU A 93 -8.63 20.47 10.26
CA LEU A 93 -9.95 20.77 9.70
C LEU A 93 -11.10 20.37 10.63
N VAL A 94 -10.95 19.28 11.39
CA VAL A 94 -11.91 18.92 12.45
C VAL A 94 -11.99 20.01 13.51
N GLU A 95 -10.84 20.57 13.92
CA GLU A 95 -10.79 21.65 14.91
C GLU A 95 -11.22 23.02 14.33
N ASN A 96 -10.91 23.28 13.06
CA ASN A 96 -11.20 24.54 12.37
C ASN A 96 -11.58 24.31 10.89
N PRO A 97 -12.87 24.09 10.59
CA PRO A 97 -13.34 23.79 9.23
C PRO A 97 -13.18 24.93 8.21
N ASN A 98 -12.92 26.17 8.65
CA ASN A 98 -12.78 27.34 7.77
C ASN A 98 -11.32 27.60 7.35
N GLU A 99 -10.41 26.63 7.51
CA GLU A 99 -9.05 26.79 6.97
C GLU A 99 -9.09 26.93 5.44
N ALA A 100 -8.30 27.88 4.93
CA ALA A 100 -8.24 28.21 3.51
C ALA A 100 -7.86 27.02 2.61
N ASP A 101 -7.23 25.99 3.18
CA ASP A 101 -6.71 24.83 2.46
C ASP A 101 -7.69 23.64 2.41
N ALA A 102 -8.91 23.75 2.93
CA ALA A 102 -9.88 22.65 3.00
C ALA A 102 -10.16 21.98 1.62
N GLY A 103 -10.26 22.77 0.56
CA GLY A 103 -10.43 22.25 -0.81
C GLY A 103 -9.21 21.48 -1.34
N ILE A 104 -8.01 21.89 -0.94
CA ILE A 104 -6.75 21.19 -1.29
C ILE A 104 -6.69 19.87 -0.56
N ILE A 105 -7.01 19.87 0.74
CA ILE A 105 -7.01 18.65 1.57
C ILE A 105 -8.02 17.64 1.03
N LYS A 106 -9.21 18.07 0.61
CA LYS A 106 -10.17 17.18 -0.05
C LYS A 106 -9.60 16.54 -1.33
N THR A 107 -8.92 17.32 -2.17
CA THR A 107 -8.30 16.82 -3.41
C THR A 107 -7.16 15.84 -3.10
N GLU A 108 -6.36 16.11 -2.06
CA GLU A 108 -5.31 15.20 -1.56
C GLU A 108 -5.94 13.88 -1.09
N HIS A 109 -7.10 13.92 -0.43
CA HIS A 109 -7.82 12.72 0.00
C HIS A 109 -8.26 11.84 -1.18
N GLU A 110 -8.89 12.43 -2.20
CA GLU A 110 -9.31 11.70 -3.41
C GLU A 110 -8.11 11.06 -4.14
N HIS A 111 -6.96 11.73 -4.14
CA HIS A 111 -5.74 11.16 -4.70
C HIS A 111 -5.24 9.96 -3.87
N LEU A 112 -5.24 10.08 -2.55
CA LEU A 112 -4.84 9.00 -1.64
C LEU A 112 -5.75 7.78 -1.77
N GLU A 113 -7.06 7.95 -1.98
CA GLU A 113 -7.96 6.82 -2.28
C GLU A 113 -7.50 6.03 -3.50
N GLY A 114 -7.11 6.75 -4.56
CA GLY A 114 -6.57 6.16 -5.78
C GLY A 114 -5.27 5.40 -5.53
N GLU A 115 -4.31 6.01 -4.83
CA GLU A 115 -3.04 5.36 -4.51
C GLU A 115 -3.23 4.13 -3.61
N MET A 116 -4.11 4.21 -2.60
CA MET A 116 -4.47 3.09 -1.73
C MET A 116 -5.06 1.92 -2.50
N SER A 117 -5.99 2.20 -3.42
CA SER A 117 -6.62 1.17 -4.25
C SER A 117 -5.59 0.47 -5.16
N GLN A 118 -4.70 1.25 -5.78
CA GLN A 118 -3.62 0.71 -6.61
C GLN A 118 -2.65 -0.15 -5.80
N PHE A 119 -2.24 0.32 -4.61
CA PHE A 119 -1.37 -0.43 -3.71
C PHE A 119 -2.00 -1.74 -3.27
N VAL A 120 -3.25 -1.73 -2.79
CA VAL A 120 -3.94 -2.95 -2.33
C VAL A 120 -4.06 -3.97 -3.45
N LYS A 121 -4.32 -3.52 -4.69
CA LYS A 121 -4.36 -4.41 -5.86
C LYS A 121 -2.99 -5.03 -6.13
N ALA A 122 -1.94 -4.20 -6.21
CA ALA A 122 -0.58 -4.66 -6.47
C ALA A 122 -0.09 -5.62 -5.38
N PHE A 123 -0.37 -5.33 -4.11
CA PHE A 123 -0.07 -6.20 -2.98
C PHE A 123 -0.75 -7.57 -3.11
N ARG A 124 -2.04 -7.60 -3.45
CA ARG A 124 -2.79 -8.86 -3.61
C ARG A 124 -2.25 -9.71 -4.74
N ASP A 125 -1.91 -9.08 -5.86
CA ASP A 125 -1.38 -9.78 -7.03
C ASP A 125 0.01 -10.36 -6.74
N ASN A 126 0.91 -9.56 -6.15
CA ASN A 126 2.24 -10.03 -5.75
C ASN A 126 2.17 -11.13 -4.68
N ARG A 127 1.27 -11.02 -3.69
CA ARG A 127 1.09 -12.07 -2.68
C ARG A 127 0.71 -13.40 -3.32
N LYS A 128 -0.21 -13.41 -4.29
CA LYS A 128 -0.58 -14.64 -5.02
C LYS A 128 0.61 -15.22 -5.78
N GLU A 129 1.39 -14.35 -6.42
CA GLU A 129 2.58 -14.73 -7.17
C GLU A 129 3.64 -15.37 -6.27
N VAL A 130 3.91 -14.78 -5.10
CA VAL A 130 4.82 -15.34 -4.09
C VAL A 130 4.39 -16.76 -3.71
N PHE A 131 3.10 -16.99 -3.41
CA PHE A 131 2.63 -18.33 -3.08
C PHE A 131 2.75 -19.31 -4.25
N ALA A 132 2.33 -18.92 -5.46
CA ALA A 132 2.39 -19.80 -6.62
C ALA A 132 3.82 -20.21 -6.99
N ILE A 133 4.75 -19.26 -6.99
CA ILE A 133 6.15 -19.53 -7.31
C ILE A 133 6.83 -20.30 -6.18
N THR A 134 6.57 -19.99 -4.91
CA THR A 134 7.15 -20.76 -3.80
C THR A 134 6.69 -22.22 -3.82
N GLU A 135 5.42 -22.48 -4.12
CA GLU A 135 4.89 -23.84 -4.32
C GLU A 135 5.60 -24.55 -5.50
N TYR A 136 5.66 -23.91 -6.66
CA TYR A 136 6.33 -24.45 -7.85
C TYR A 136 7.82 -24.76 -7.61
N VAL A 137 8.55 -23.84 -6.95
CA VAL A 137 9.97 -24.03 -6.65
C VAL A 137 10.16 -25.21 -5.70
N VAL A 138 9.35 -25.32 -4.65
CA VAL A 138 9.42 -26.46 -3.72
C VAL A 138 9.18 -27.78 -4.45
N ASP A 139 8.14 -27.88 -5.27
CA ASP A 139 7.81 -29.10 -5.99
C ASP A 139 8.89 -29.48 -7.01
N SER A 140 9.40 -28.48 -7.75
CA SER A 140 10.39 -28.72 -8.81
C SER A 140 11.78 -29.10 -8.27
N GLU A 141 12.18 -28.54 -7.12
CA GLU A 141 13.44 -28.89 -6.43
C GLU A 141 13.31 -30.24 -5.70
N GLN A 142 12.16 -30.56 -5.09
CA GLN A 142 11.90 -31.89 -4.52
C GLN A 142 11.98 -32.99 -5.59
N LEU A 143 11.35 -32.78 -6.75
CA LEU A 143 11.43 -33.71 -7.88
C LEU A 143 12.88 -33.92 -8.37
N ALA A 144 13.69 -32.85 -8.42
CA ALA A 144 15.10 -32.95 -8.78
C ALA A 144 15.90 -33.79 -7.74
N SER A 145 15.62 -33.63 -6.44
CA SER A 145 16.28 -34.42 -5.40
C SER A 145 15.93 -35.92 -5.44
N ILE A 146 14.72 -36.26 -5.91
CA ILE A 146 14.25 -37.64 -6.05
C ILE A 146 14.78 -38.30 -7.33
N MET A 147 14.89 -37.55 -8.43
CA MET A 147 15.40 -38.07 -9.72
C MET A 147 16.92 -38.05 -9.85
N GLY A 148 17.63 -37.40 -8.92
CA GLY A 148 19.09 -37.32 -8.87
C GLY A 148 19.78 -38.44 -8.08
N ASN A 149 19.04 -39.43 -7.58
CA ASN A 149 19.55 -40.63 -6.88
C ASN A 149 19.35 -41.90 -7.71
#